data_AF-A0A7C8DME5-F1
#
_entry.id   AF-A0A7C8DME5-F1
#
_cell.length_a   1.000
_cell.length_b   1.000
_cell.length_c   1.000
_cell.angle_alpha   90.00
_cell.angle_beta   90.00
_cell.angle_gamma   90.00
#
_symmetry.space_group_name_H-M   'P 1'
#
loop_
_entity.id
_entity.type
_entity.pdbx_description
1 polymer ?
#
loop_
_entity_poly.entity_id
_entity_poly.type
_entity_poly.pdbx_seq_one_letter_code
_entity_poly.pdbx_strand_id
1 'polypeptide(L)'
;MKQEYDQILVTPKPFVKWAGGKRQLISVLNENLPKSFGTYFEPFLGGGALLFNMLTEKNKQKCNISDLNSDLVLAYVTIRDRVDDLISSLKQHEKYYQKDSKSYYYSIRESNPRNEIEKTSRLLFLNRTCFNGLYRVNSKGKFNVPLGKYTNPNIVNEDNLRSVSRILTSSKVTIQCRDFEAVLR
;
A
#
# COMPACT_ATOMS: atom_id res chain seq x y z
N MET A 1 -2.20 35.31 -12.53
CA MET A 1 -2.40 34.13 -11.66
C MET A 1 -1.88 32.90 -12.38
N LYS A 2 -0.66 32.45 -12.08
CA LYS A 2 -0.20 31.13 -12.54
C LYS A 2 -0.79 30.12 -11.57
N GLN A 3 -1.61 29.20 -12.07
CA GLN A 3 -2.00 28.00 -11.32
C GLN A 3 -0.69 27.26 -10.99
N GLU A 4 -0.34 27.19 -9.71
CA GLU A 4 0.64 26.23 -9.23
C GLU A 4 0.04 24.84 -9.41
N TYR A 5 0.38 24.20 -10.52
CA TYR A 5 0.26 22.77 -10.64
C TYR A 5 1.34 22.18 -9.73
N ASP A 6 0.95 21.76 -8.53
CA ASP A 6 1.76 20.90 -7.68
C ASP A 6 1.99 19.59 -8.47
N GLN A 7 3.03 19.58 -9.31
CA GLN A 7 3.31 18.44 -10.18
C GLN A 7 3.69 17.26 -9.29
N ILE A 8 2.79 16.28 -9.23
CA ILE A 8 3.14 14.93 -8.80
C ILE A 8 4.12 14.40 -9.85
N LEU A 9 5.43 14.48 -9.55
CA LEU A 9 6.50 14.01 -10.44
C LEU A 9 6.38 12.51 -10.79
N VAL A 10 5.69 11.72 -9.94
CA VAL A 10 5.46 10.28 -10.14
C VAL A 10 4.04 9.91 -9.75
N THR A 11 3.23 9.45 -10.71
CA THR A 11 1.85 8.98 -10.45
C THR A 11 1.84 7.86 -9.41
N PRO A 12 1.08 7.99 -8.30
CA PRO A 12 1.04 6.97 -7.25
C PRO A 12 0.43 5.67 -7.76
N LYS A 13 1.04 4.55 -7.37
CA LYS A 13 0.62 3.20 -7.74
C LYS A 13 0.53 2.32 -6.48
N PRO A 14 -0.22 1.19 -6.55
CA PRO A 14 -0.24 0.19 -5.48
C PRO A 14 1.17 -0.14 -4.98
N PHE A 15 1.41 0.09 -3.67
CA PHE A 15 2.71 -0.12 -3.03
C PHE A 15 2.93 -1.56 -2.55
N VAL A 16 1.86 -2.37 -2.52
CA VAL A 16 1.92 -3.82 -2.27
C VAL A 16 1.41 -4.61 -3.48
N LYS A 17 1.97 -5.79 -3.69
CA LYS A 17 1.34 -6.84 -4.50
C LYS A 17 0.21 -7.44 -3.68
N TRP A 18 -1.01 -7.41 -4.22
CA TRP A 18 -2.19 -7.87 -3.52
C TRP A 18 -3.03 -8.73 -4.46
N ALA A 19 -3.57 -9.84 -3.93
CA ALA A 19 -4.47 -10.69 -4.70
C ALA A 19 -5.70 -9.89 -5.14
N GLY A 20 -6.14 -10.11 -6.39
CA GLY A 20 -7.27 -9.37 -6.97
C GLY A 20 -6.95 -7.93 -7.38
N GLY A 21 -5.67 -7.56 -7.48
CA GLY A 21 -5.24 -6.22 -7.90
C GLY A 21 -5.86 -5.78 -9.23
N LYS A 22 -6.63 -4.69 -9.21
CA LYS A 22 -7.45 -4.21 -10.34
C LYS A 22 -6.69 -3.43 -11.42
N ARG A 23 -5.35 -3.39 -11.40
CA ARG A 23 -4.55 -2.56 -12.31
C ARG A 23 -4.85 -2.78 -13.80
N GLN A 24 -5.04 -4.03 -14.22
CA GLN A 24 -5.35 -4.38 -15.62
C GLN A 24 -6.80 -4.06 -16.00
N LEU A 25 -7.68 -3.84 -15.02
CA LEU A 25 -9.11 -3.57 -15.22
C LEU A 25 -9.44 -2.08 -15.15
N ILE A 26 -8.45 -1.20 -14.94
CA ILE A 26 -8.70 0.25 -14.75
C ILE A 26 -9.42 0.88 -15.95
N SER A 27 -9.08 0.52 -17.19
CA SER A 27 -9.79 1.04 -18.39
C SER A 27 -11.28 0.72 -18.35
N VAL A 28 -11.61 -0.56 -18.15
CA VAL A 28 -12.98 -1.06 -18.09
C VAL A 28 -13.75 -0.43 -16.92
N LEU A 29 -13.10 -0.29 -15.76
CA LEU A 29 -13.72 0.36 -14.60
C LEU A 29 -14.01 1.84 -14.90
N ASN A 30 -13.07 2.57 -15.51
CA ASN A 30 -13.26 3.97 -15.87
C ASN A 30 -14.42 4.19 -16.86
N GLU A 31 -14.61 3.28 -17.82
CA GLU A 31 -15.72 3.33 -18.78
C GLU A 31 -17.09 3.12 -18.12
N ASN A 32 -17.13 2.37 -17.01
CA ASN A 32 -18.37 2.03 -16.30
C ASN A 32 -18.64 2.91 -15.07
N LEU A 33 -17.72 3.82 -14.73
CA LEU A 33 -17.94 4.76 -13.64
C LEU A 33 -18.94 5.85 -14.03
N PRO A 34 -19.81 6.28 -13.10
CA PRO A 34 -20.68 7.41 -13.36
C PRO A 34 -19.84 8.67 -13.63
N LYS A 35 -20.27 9.46 -14.61
CA LYS A 35 -19.58 10.70 -15.01
C LYS A 35 -19.40 11.66 -13.82
N SER A 36 -20.42 11.74 -12.96
CA SER A 36 -20.39 12.50 -11.71
C SER A 36 -20.95 11.68 -10.55
N PHE A 37 -20.37 11.84 -9.37
CA PHE A 37 -20.82 11.24 -8.13
C PHE A 37 -20.26 12.04 -6.95
N GLY A 38 -20.88 11.92 -5.77
CA GLY A 38 -20.49 12.67 -4.57
C GLY A 38 -19.25 12.10 -3.89
N THR A 39 -19.41 11.02 -3.12
CA THR A 39 -18.33 10.36 -2.37
C THR A 39 -18.01 9.00 -2.99
N TYR A 40 -16.73 8.71 -3.16
CA TYR A 40 -16.24 7.39 -3.56
C TYR A 40 -16.15 6.49 -2.33
N PHE A 41 -16.68 5.27 -2.42
CA PHE A 41 -16.56 4.27 -1.37
C PHE A 41 -15.85 3.03 -1.92
N GLU A 42 -14.76 2.59 -1.26
CA GLU A 42 -14.05 1.35 -1.59
C GLU A 42 -13.90 0.50 -0.32
N PRO A 43 -14.89 -0.36 0.01
CA PRO A 43 -14.90 -1.13 1.25
C PRO A 43 -13.99 -2.36 1.23
N PHE A 44 -13.41 -2.68 0.06
CA PHE A 44 -12.43 -3.76 -0.15
C PHE A 44 -11.19 -3.18 -0.83
N LEU A 45 -10.47 -2.32 -0.11
CA LEU A 45 -9.38 -1.52 -0.65
C LEU A 45 -8.28 -2.35 -1.30
N GLY A 46 -7.80 -3.41 -0.64
CA GLY A 46 -6.66 -4.19 -1.12
C GLY A 46 -5.46 -3.33 -1.52
N GLY A 47 -4.97 -3.49 -2.75
CA GLY A 47 -3.86 -2.66 -3.27
C GLY A 47 -4.24 -1.23 -3.69
N GLY A 48 -5.52 -0.86 -3.67
CA GLY A 48 -6.00 0.50 -3.96
C GLY A 48 -5.77 0.98 -5.39
N ALA A 49 -5.78 0.07 -6.37
CA ALA A 49 -5.54 0.44 -7.77
C ALA A 49 -6.57 1.44 -8.30
N LEU A 50 -7.86 1.24 -7.97
CA LEU A 50 -8.93 2.14 -8.39
C LEU A 50 -8.88 3.44 -7.58
N LEU A 51 -8.65 3.38 -6.26
CA LEU A 51 -8.41 4.57 -5.43
C LEU A 51 -7.35 5.50 -6.05
N PHE A 52 -6.14 5.00 -6.33
CA PHE A 52 -5.06 5.85 -6.84
C PHE A 52 -5.38 6.43 -8.22
N ASN A 53 -6.08 5.68 -9.07
CA ASN A 53 -6.61 6.18 -10.33
C ASN A 53 -7.66 7.30 -10.09
N MET A 54 -8.61 7.10 -9.17
CA MET A 54 -9.61 8.13 -8.81
C MET A 54 -8.97 9.40 -8.27
N LEU A 55 -7.99 9.29 -7.37
CA LEU A 55 -7.33 10.45 -6.78
C LEU A 55 -6.46 11.22 -7.79
N THR A 56 -5.90 10.52 -8.79
CA THR A 56 -5.10 11.14 -9.85
C THR A 56 -5.98 11.87 -10.86
N GLU A 57 -7.06 11.23 -11.32
CA GLU A 57 -7.97 11.78 -12.34
C GLU A 57 -8.91 12.86 -11.79
N LYS A 58 -9.41 12.67 -10.55
CA LYS A 58 -10.42 13.54 -9.93
C LYS A 58 -9.84 14.19 -8.68
N ASN A 59 -9.00 15.20 -8.89
CA ASN A 59 -8.41 15.98 -7.80
C ASN A 59 -9.52 16.49 -6.85
N LYS A 60 -9.34 16.27 -5.54
CA LYS A 60 -10.29 16.59 -4.44
C LYS A 60 -11.53 15.69 -4.31
N GLN A 61 -11.61 14.55 -5.01
CA GLN A 61 -12.66 13.55 -4.78
C GLN A 61 -12.67 13.12 -3.30
N LYS A 62 -13.83 13.21 -2.64
CA LYS A 62 -14.00 12.66 -1.29
C LYS A 62 -14.03 11.13 -1.40
N CYS A 63 -13.20 10.45 -0.62
CA CYS A 63 -13.06 9.01 -0.64
C CYS A 63 -13.19 8.44 0.77
N ASN A 64 -13.99 7.40 0.93
CA ASN A 64 -14.06 6.58 2.13
C ASN A 64 -13.60 5.17 1.77
N ILE A 65 -12.46 4.76 2.29
CA ILE A 65 -11.85 3.47 1.98
C ILE A 65 -11.75 2.61 3.24
N SER A 66 -11.92 1.30 3.07
CA SER A 66 -11.78 0.34 4.16
C SER A 66 -11.24 -0.99 3.67
N ASP A 67 -10.64 -1.72 4.60
CA ASP A 67 -10.35 -3.13 4.48
C ASP A 67 -10.46 -3.79 5.85
N LEU A 68 -10.70 -5.10 5.88
CA LEU A 68 -10.67 -5.88 7.13
C LEU A 68 -9.25 -6.15 7.61
N ASN A 69 -8.27 -6.11 6.71
CA ASN A 69 -6.89 -6.37 7.05
C ASN A 69 -6.24 -5.16 7.76
N SER A 70 -6.06 -5.27 9.08
CA SER A 70 -5.47 -4.22 9.90
C SER A 70 -4.02 -3.88 9.54
N ASP A 71 -3.22 -4.85 9.09
CA ASP A 71 -1.83 -4.60 8.68
C ASP A 71 -1.79 -3.75 7.41
N LEU A 72 -2.69 -4.04 6.47
CA LEU A 72 -2.82 -3.27 5.23
C LEU A 72 -3.29 -1.84 5.52
N VAL A 73 -4.34 -1.68 6.33
CA VAL A 73 -4.83 -0.35 6.73
C VAL A 73 -3.76 0.44 7.46
N LEU A 74 -3.05 -0.19 8.40
CA LEU A 74 -1.92 0.41 9.09
C LEU A 74 -0.83 0.86 8.11
N ALA A 75 -0.55 0.09 7.06
CA ALA A 75 0.43 0.47 6.05
C ALA A 75 0.01 1.72 5.28
N TYR A 76 -1.27 1.84 4.89
CA TYR A 76 -1.78 3.07 4.25
C TYR A 76 -1.62 4.29 5.16
N VAL A 77 -2.01 4.18 6.44
CA VAL A 77 -1.90 5.26 7.43
C VAL A 77 -0.43 5.62 7.67
N THR A 78 0.44 4.62 7.85
CA THR A 78 1.88 4.82 8.07
C THR A 78 2.55 5.49 6.88
N ILE A 79 2.21 5.11 5.65
CA ILE A 79 2.73 5.77 4.45
C ILE A 79 2.22 7.21 4.36
N ARG A 80 0.95 7.48 4.71
CA ARG A 80 0.42 8.85 4.73
C ARG A 80 1.19 9.71 5.74
N ASP A 81 1.32 9.23 6.98
CA ASP A 81 1.70 10.07 8.11
C ASP A 81 3.21 10.06 8.43
N ARG A 82 3.93 8.99 8.07
CA ARG A 82 5.30 8.70 8.54
C ARG A 82 6.22 8.13 7.45
N VAL A 83 6.07 8.63 6.22
CA VAL A 83 6.75 8.07 5.03
C VAL A 83 8.29 8.05 5.15
N ASP A 84 8.89 9.09 5.74
CA ASP A 84 10.35 9.19 5.85
C ASP A 84 10.95 8.17 6.82
N ASP A 85 10.28 7.94 7.95
CA ASP A 85 10.66 6.91 8.93
C ASP A 85 10.51 5.51 8.33
N LEU A 86 9.43 5.29 7.56
CA LEU A 86 9.20 4.05 6.83
C LEU A 86 10.28 3.79 5.77
N ILE A 87 10.63 4.79 4.97
CA ILE A 87 11.70 4.67 3.96
C ILE A 87 13.02 4.31 4.63
N SER A 88 13.33 4.96 5.76
CA SER A 88 14.54 4.68 6.54
C SER A 88 14.58 3.24 7.05
N SER A 89 13.45 2.74 7.57
CA SER A 89 13.32 1.34 8.00
C SER A 89 13.46 0.35 6.83
N LEU A 90 12.86 0.64 5.67
CA LEU A 90 12.99 -0.20 4.47
C LEU A 90 14.42 -0.23 3.91
N LYS A 91 15.15 0.90 3.94
CA LYS A 91 16.57 0.96 3.57
C LYS A 91 17.43 0.08 4.48
N GLN A 92 17.10 -0.03 5.77
CA GLN A 92 17.76 -0.98 6.66
C GLN A 92 17.47 -2.42 6.25
N HIS A 93 16.20 -2.76 5.97
CA HIS A 93 15.86 -4.10 5.48
C HIS A 93 16.62 -4.45 4.20
N GLU A 94 16.68 -3.54 3.23
CA GLU A 94 17.41 -3.74 1.97
C GLU A 94 18.90 -3.99 2.22
N LYS A 95 19.55 -3.18 3.07
CA LYS A 95 20.97 -3.34 3.42
C LYS A 95 21.28 -4.70 4.03
N TYR A 96 20.47 -5.19 4.97
CA TYR A 96 20.71 -6.50 5.59
C TYR A 96 20.34 -7.66 4.66
N TYR A 97 19.29 -7.51 3.86
CA TYR A 97 18.89 -8.49 2.86
C TYR A 97 19.95 -8.68 1.77
N GLN A 98 20.65 -7.62 1.35
CA GLN A 98 21.76 -7.72 0.40
C GLN A 98 22.96 -8.50 0.95
N LYS A 99 23.16 -8.50 2.27
CA LYS A 99 24.26 -9.24 2.92
C LYS A 99 23.97 -10.73 3.04
N ASP A 100 22.78 -11.08 3.51
CA ASP A 100 22.33 -12.47 3.65
C ASP A 100 20.80 -12.52 3.49
N SER A 101 20.37 -12.66 2.23
CA SER A 101 18.95 -12.60 1.88
C SER A 101 18.12 -13.69 2.54
N LYS A 102 18.65 -14.92 2.61
CA LYS A 102 17.93 -16.09 3.11
C LYS A 102 17.76 -16.00 4.62
N SER A 103 18.85 -15.82 5.36
CA SER A 103 18.80 -15.76 6.83
C SER A 103 17.98 -14.55 7.28
N TYR A 104 18.22 -13.39 6.68
CA TYR A 104 17.51 -12.17 7.03
C TYR A 104 16.01 -12.24 6.72
N TYR A 105 15.62 -12.80 5.57
CA TYR A 105 14.21 -12.97 5.26
C TYR A 105 13.48 -13.79 6.34
N TYR A 106 14.04 -14.94 6.73
CA TYR A 106 13.38 -15.80 7.71
C TYR A 106 13.40 -15.19 9.12
N SER A 107 14.44 -14.44 9.50
CA SER A 107 14.44 -13.75 10.79
C SER A 107 13.36 -12.65 10.86
N ILE A 108 13.18 -11.87 9.79
CA ILE A 108 12.09 -10.88 9.70
C ILE A 108 10.72 -11.55 9.59
N ARG A 109 10.62 -12.71 8.93
CA ARG A 109 9.36 -13.47 8.87
C ARG A 109 8.92 -13.94 10.24
N GLU A 110 9.83 -14.40 11.09
CA GLU A 110 9.50 -14.85 12.44
C GLU A 110 9.37 -13.70 13.47
N SER A 111 9.80 -12.48 13.11
CA SER A 111 9.69 -11.32 14.00
C SER A 111 8.23 -10.89 14.23
N ASN A 112 7.97 -10.29 15.39
CA ASN A 112 6.67 -9.77 15.79
C ASN A 112 6.79 -8.33 16.31
N PRO A 113 6.99 -7.35 15.40
CA PRO A 113 7.20 -5.96 15.79
C PRO A 113 5.95 -5.35 16.44
N ARG A 114 6.17 -4.38 17.33
CA ARG A 114 5.08 -3.72 18.07
C ARG A 114 4.74 -2.34 17.52
N ASN A 115 5.73 -1.58 17.06
CA ASN A 115 5.52 -0.23 16.54
C ASN A 115 5.04 -0.26 15.08
N GLU A 116 4.36 0.81 14.68
CA GLU A 116 3.71 0.96 13.37
C GLU A 116 4.69 0.94 12.20
N ILE A 117 5.87 1.57 12.37
CA ILE A 117 6.91 1.65 11.34
C ILE A 117 7.44 0.26 11.03
N GLU A 118 7.85 -0.50 12.06
CA GLU A 118 8.38 -1.84 11.90
C GLU A 118 7.32 -2.82 11.39
N LYS A 119 6.06 -2.70 11.80
CA LYS A 119 4.97 -3.52 11.26
C LYS A 119 4.80 -3.27 9.76
N THR A 120 4.73 -2.01 9.37
CA THR A 120 4.55 -1.60 7.97
C THR A 120 5.78 -1.96 7.13
N SER A 121 6.98 -1.67 7.61
CA SER A 121 8.22 -1.97 6.88
C SER A 121 8.42 -3.48 6.74
N ARG A 122 8.11 -4.26 7.77
CA ARG A 122 8.06 -5.73 7.71
C ARG A 122 7.08 -6.22 6.65
N LEU A 123 5.84 -5.69 6.62
CA LEU A 123 4.84 -6.05 5.62
C LEU A 123 5.35 -5.81 4.20
N LEU A 124 5.85 -4.60 3.92
CA LEU A 124 6.35 -4.21 2.60
C LEU A 124 7.58 -5.02 2.20
N PHE A 125 8.54 -5.19 3.11
CA PHE A 125 9.73 -6.01 2.88
C PHE A 125 9.36 -7.47 2.53
N LEU A 126 8.52 -8.11 3.34
CA LEU A 126 8.09 -9.49 3.08
C LEU A 126 7.30 -9.55 1.77
N ASN A 127 6.38 -8.62 1.50
CA ASN A 127 5.62 -8.60 0.25
C ASN A 127 6.52 -8.46 -1.00
N ARG A 128 7.62 -7.71 -0.91
CA ARG A 128 8.55 -7.53 -2.04
C ARG A 128 9.48 -8.71 -2.26
N THR A 129 9.77 -9.47 -1.20
CA THR A 129 10.78 -10.55 -1.24
C THR A 129 10.18 -11.95 -1.21
N CYS A 130 8.95 -12.15 -0.71
CA CYS A 130 8.30 -13.45 -0.61
C CYS A 130 7.77 -13.97 -1.96
N PHE A 131 7.54 -15.27 -2.05
CA PHE A 131 7.00 -15.90 -3.25
C PHE A 131 5.72 -15.22 -3.77
N ASN A 132 5.80 -14.70 -5.01
CA ASN A 132 4.73 -13.99 -5.73
C ASN A 132 4.14 -12.76 -5.04
N GLY A 133 4.78 -12.23 -3.99
CA GLY A 133 4.22 -11.14 -3.20
C GLY A 133 2.87 -11.48 -2.57
N LEU A 134 2.70 -12.74 -2.18
CA LEU A 134 1.49 -13.21 -1.52
C LEU A 134 1.43 -12.70 -0.08
N TYR A 135 0.26 -12.23 0.34
CA TYR A 135 -0.05 -12.08 1.76
C TYR A 135 -0.82 -13.31 2.23
N ARG A 136 -0.23 -14.10 3.14
CA ARG A 136 -0.87 -15.28 3.73
C ARG A 136 -0.41 -15.50 5.16
N VAL A 137 -1.37 -15.73 6.03
CA VAL A 137 -1.16 -16.06 7.44
C VAL A 137 -1.72 -17.44 7.76
N ASN A 138 -1.20 -18.08 8.80
CA ASN A 138 -1.78 -19.32 9.35
C ASN A 138 -2.93 -19.01 10.33
N SER A 139 -3.53 -20.04 10.93
CA SER A 139 -4.60 -19.92 11.94
C SER A 139 -4.21 -19.13 13.19
N LYS A 140 -2.92 -18.89 13.42
CA LYS A 140 -2.39 -18.06 14.52
C LYS A 140 -2.07 -16.63 14.06
N GLY A 141 -2.47 -16.23 12.87
CA GLY A 141 -2.18 -14.90 12.30
C GLY A 141 -0.73 -14.69 11.89
N LYS A 142 0.12 -15.73 11.89
CA LYS A 142 1.53 -15.59 11.51
C LYS A 142 1.74 -15.73 10.01
N PHE A 143 2.43 -14.77 9.41
CA PHE A 143 2.82 -14.80 8.00
C PHE A 143 3.66 -16.04 7.67
N ASN A 144 3.30 -16.79 6.62
CA ASN A 144 3.92 -18.09 6.33
C ASN A 144 4.30 -18.31 4.85
N VAL A 145 4.56 -17.24 4.10
CA VAL A 145 5.01 -17.34 2.71
C VAL A 145 6.55 -17.55 2.68
N PRO A 146 7.08 -18.48 1.86
CA PRO A 146 8.52 -18.66 1.72
C PRO A 146 9.17 -17.51 0.95
N LEU A 147 10.50 -17.42 1.05
CA LEU A 147 11.31 -16.49 0.26
C LEU A 147 11.09 -16.74 -1.24
N GLY A 148 10.89 -15.67 -2.01
CA GLY A 148 10.77 -15.71 -3.47
C GLY A 148 12.14 -15.72 -4.17
N LYS A 149 12.12 -15.90 -5.49
CA LYS A 149 13.32 -15.82 -6.34
C LYS A 149 13.25 -14.52 -7.15
N TYR A 150 13.85 -13.46 -6.64
CA TYR A 150 13.90 -12.16 -7.32
C TYR A 150 15.34 -11.67 -7.46
N THR A 151 15.71 -11.22 -8.66
CA THR A 151 17.02 -10.59 -8.92
C THR A 151 17.10 -9.20 -8.29
N ASN A 152 16.03 -8.41 -8.40
CA ASN A 152 15.88 -7.13 -7.72
C ASN A 152 14.43 -6.96 -7.22
N PRO A 153 14.16 -7.21 -5.93
CA PRO A 153 12.81 -7.14 -5.38
C PRO A 153 12.21 -5.73 -5.32
N ASN A 154 13.01 -4.67 -5.54
CA ASN A 154 12.60 -3.27 -5.36
C ASN A 154 11.99 -3.05 -3.96
N ILE A 155 12.77 -3.34 -2.92
CA ILE A 155 12.35 -3.25 -1.50
C ILE A 155 11.99 -1.80 -1.15
N VAL A 156 12.79 -0.85 -1.63
CA VAL A 156 12.60 0.58 -1.41
C VAL A 156 12.19 1.25 -2.72
N ASN A 157 10.89 1.46 -2.91
CA ASN A 157 10.39 2.31 -3.99
C ASN A 157 10.07 3.71 -3.45
N GLU A 158 11.12 4.49 -3.19
CA GLU A 158 11.02 5.79 -2.51
C GLU A 158 10.10 6.76 -3.25
N ASP A 159 10.25 6.88 -4.57
CA ASP A 159 9.43 7.80 -5.38
C ASP A 159 7.93 7.47 -5.28
N ASN A 160 7.56 6.19 -5.36
CA ASN A 160 6.17 5.78 -5.23
C ASN A 160 5.64 5.96 -3.80
N LEU A 161 6.45 5.68 -2.77
CA LEU A 161 6.04 5.88 -1.38
C LEU A 161 5.77 7.36 -1.09
N ARG A 162 6.64 8.24 -1.57
CA ARG A 162 6.47 9.70 -1.46
C ARG A 162 5.25 10.20 -2.22
N SER A 163 5.00 9.69 -3.43
CA SER A 163 3.80 10.09 -4.19
C SER A 163 2.50 9.59 -3.56
N VAL A 164 2.50 8.38 -3.00
CA VAL A 164 1.37 7.83 -2.23
C VAL A 164 1.12 8.66 -0.97
N SER A 165 2.17 8.98 -0.21
CA SER A 165 2.06 9.83 0.98
C SER A 165 1.45 11.20 0.63
N ARG A 166 1.96 11.84 -0.41
CA ARG A 166 1.48 13.14 -0.88
C ARG A 166 0.00 13.10 -1.27
N ILE A 167 -0.40 12.15 -2.11
CA ILE A 167 -1.79 12.11 -2.60
C ILE A 167 -2.79 11.78 -1.49
N LEU A 168 -2.41 10.92 -0.54
CA LEU A 168 -3.27 10.58 0.60
C LEU A 168 -3.38 11.75 1.58
N THR A 169 -2.34 12.57 1.71
CA THR A 169 -2.32 13.76 2.59
C THR A 169 -3.11 14.92 2.00
N SER A 170 -2.98 15.18 0.70
CA SER A 170 -3.65 16.31 0.04
C SER A 170 -5.12 16.05 -0.31
N SER A 171 -5.57 14.80 -0.26
CA SER A 171 -6.91 14.39 -0.64
C SER A 171 -7.83 14.20 0.56
N LYS A 172 -9.16 14.30 0.33
CA LYS A 172 -10.18 14.05 1.35
C LYS A 172 -10.45 12.54 1.51
N VAL A 173 -9.44 11.81 1.99
CA VAL A 173 -9.50 10.35 2.15
C VAL A 173 -9.68 9.96 3.61
N THR A 174 -10.80 9.30 3.91
CA THR A 174 -11.03 8.62 5.19
C THR A 174 -10.59 7.17 5.06
N ILE A 175 -9.66 6.73 5.91
CA ILE A 175 -9.11 5.37 5.88
C ILE A 175 -9.59 4.65 7.15
N GLN A 176 -10.24 3.49 6.99
CA GLN A 176 -10.84 2.74 8.10
C GLN A 176 -10.43 1.26 8.06
N CYS A 177 -10.38 0.63 9.23
CA CYS A 177 -10.25 -0.82 9.37
C CYS A 177 -11.58 -1.37 9.87
N ARG A 178 -12.51 -1.63 8.94
CA ARG A 178 -13.89 -2.05 9.26
C ARG A 178 -14.42 -3.02 8.22
N ASP A 179 -15.40 -3.79 8.64
CA ASP A 179 -16.22 -4.60 7.74
C ASP A 179 -16.92 -3.73 6.69
N PHE A 180 -17.13 -4.31 5.50
CA PHE A 180 -17.71 -3.61 4.37
C PHE A 180 -19.11 -3.06 4.66
N GLU A 181 -19.91 -3.76 5.47
CA GLU A 181 -21.26 -3.30 5.83
C GLU A 181 -21.24 -2.01 6.64
N ALA A 182 -20.22 -1.81 7.47
CA ALA A 182 -20.11 -0.64 8.33
C ALA A 182 -19.71 0.63 7.56
N VAL A 183 -19.19 0.49 6.34
CA VAL A 183 -18.66 1.57 5.50
C VAL A 183 -19.69 2.04 4.47
N LEU A 184 -20.66 1.18 4.13
CA LEU A 184 -21.71 1.44 3.15
C LEU A 184 -23.03 1.95 3.77
N ARG A 185 -23.08 2.11 5.10
CA ARG A 185 -24.20 2.72 5.83
C ARG A 185 -23.99 4.23 5.97
#